data_AF-A0A6P0VUL9-F1
#
_entry.id   AF-A0A6P0VUL9-F1
#
_cell.length_a   1.000
_cell.length_b   1.000
_cell.length_c   1.000
_cell.angle_alpha   90.00
_cell.angle_beta   90.00
_cell.angle_gamma   90.00
#
_symmetry.space_group_name_H-M   'P 1'
#
loop_
_entity.id
_entity.type
_entity.pdbx_description
1 polymer ?
#
loop_
_entity_poly.entity_id
_entity_poly.type
_entity_poly.pdbx_seq_one_letter_code
_entity_poly.pdbx_strand_id
1 'polypeptide(L)'
;QFEYQQQQNVEEQRSLRQSVSQEFEAYLSQNLGEDAVKWLQLYLQGQTQEAIARTLNKPVKEVYRLREKISYHAVRVFAVKDKQELVANWLETSLQENTLGLTPSQLQEFVRNLTPQQQQIFELLKAGATKEAIAKNLNLKTSQVMGEWSKLYLAAQAIRS
;
A
#
# COMPACT_ATOMS: atom_id res chain seq x y z
N GLN A 1 20.48 0.12 -25.14
CA GLN A 1 20.82 -0.67 -23.94
C GLN A 1 19.96 -0.30 -22.73
N PHE A 2 19.65 0.99 -22.50
CA PHE A 2 18.72 1.45 -21.45
C PHE A 2 17.28 0.90 -21.57
N GLU A 3 16.71 0.85 -22.79
CA GLU A 3 15.32 0.38 -22.98
C GLU A 3 15.10 -1.09 -22.62
N TYR A 4 16.10 -1.95 -22.86
CA TYR A 4 16.04 -3.37 -22.50
C TYR A 4 16.08 -3.60 -20.98
N GLN A 5 16.89 -2.81 -20.25
CA GLN A 5 16.94 -2.89 -18.78
C GLN A 5 15.64 -2.38 -18.14
N GLN A 6 15.02 -1.36 -18.72
CA GLN A 6 13.72 -0.85 -18.26
C GLN A 6 12.59 -1.86 -18.48
N GLN A 7 12.56 -2.53 -19.64
CA GLN A 7 11.56 -3.57 -19.93
C GLN A 7 11.71 -4.80 -19.02
N GLN A 8 12.93 -5.24 -18.75
CA GLN A 8 13.19 -6.35 -17.81
C GLN A 8 12.73 -6.02 -16.39
N ASN A 9 12.98 -4.79 -15.93
CA ASN A 9 12.55 -4.37 -14.59
C ASN A 9 11.01 -4.34 -14.46
N VAL A 10 10.31 -3.91 -15.51
CA VAL A 10 8.83 -3.87 -15.54
C VAL A 10 8.23 -5.28 -15.51
N GLU A 11 8.78 -6.22 -16.29
CA GLU A 11 8.32 -7.61 -16.35
C GLU A 11 8.55 -8.35 -15.02
N GLU A 12 9.71 -8.11 -14.40
CA GLU A 12 10.10 -8.70 -13.13
C GLU A 12 9.23 -8.18 -11.98
N GLN A 13 8.95 -6.86 -11.97
CA GLN A 13 8.00 -6.27 -11.02
C GLN A 13 6.56 -6.76 -11.22
N ARG A 14 6.13 -7.00 -12.47
CA ARG A 14 4.79 -7.53 -12.75
C ARG A 14 4.66 -8.97 -12.25
N SER A 15 5.67 -9.80 -12.49
CA SER A 15 5.72 -11.18 -12.02
C SER A 15 5.74 -11.26 -10.49
N LEU A 16 6.52 -10.39 -9.84
CA LEU A 16 6.58 -10.27 -8.39
C LEU A 16 5.22 -9.85 -7.81
N ARG A 17 4.56 -8.86 -8.40
CA ARG A 17 3.21 -8.43 -8.00
C ARG A 17 2.21 -9.58 -8.08
N GLN A 18 2.21 -10.33 -9.16
CA GLN A 18 1.30 -11.45 -9.34
C GLN A 18 1.54 -12.56 -8.31
N SER A 19 2.81 -12.94 -8.09
CA SER A 19 3.17 -13.96 -7.11
C SER A 19 2.73 -13.57 -5.70
N VAL A 20 3.01 -12.33 -5.29
CA VAL A 20 2.67 -11.87 -3.94
C VAL A 20 1.16 -11.72 -3.74
N SER A 21 0.41 -11.28 -4.76
CA SER A 21 -1.06 -11.27 -4.69
C SER A 21 -1.61 -12.68 -4.47
N GLN A 22 -1.10 -13.68 -5.19
CA GLN A 22 -1.54 -15.07 -5.03
C GLN A 22 -1.22 -15.63 -3.65
N GLU A 23 -0.01 -15.34 -3.12
CA GLU A 23 0.34 -15.75 -1.76
C GLU A 23 -0.53 -15.07 -0.70
N PHE A 24 -0.89 -13.80 -0.91
CA PHE A 24 -1.77 -13.08 0.01
C PHE A 24 -3.20 -13.59 -0.09
N GLU A 25 -3.72 -13.88 -1.28
CA GLU A 25 -5.02 -14.54 -1.47
C GLU A 25 -5.07 -15.89 -0.76
N ALA A 26 -4.03 -16.72 -0.88
CA ALA A 26 -3.94 -18.00 -0.19
C ALA A 26 -3.92 -17.82 1.34
N TYR A 27 -3.22 -16.80 1.84
CA TYR A 27 -3.21 -16.44 3.25
C TYR A 27 -4.60 -15.98 3.73
N LEU A 28 -5.27 -15.10 2.98
CA LEU A 28 -6.59 -14.58 3.30
C LEU A 28 -7.64 -15.68 3.30
N SER A 29 -7.60 -16.59 2.33
CA SER A 29 -8.49 -17.75 2.26
C SER A 29 -8.42 -18.56 3.56
N GLN A 30 -7.22 -18.83 4.05
CA GLN A 30 -7.00 -19.61 5.27
C GLN A 30 -7.37 -18.88 6.57
N ASN A 31 -7.19 -17.56 6.64
CA ASN A 31 -7.30 -16.80 7.90
C ASN A 31 -8.58 -15.96 8.02
N LEU A 32 -9.15 -15.52 6.89
CA LEU A 32 -10.28 -14.60 6.81
C LEU A 32 -11.42 -15.11 5.91
N GLY A 33 -11.18 -16.17 5.14
CA GLY A 33 -12.16 -16.85 4.30
C GLY A 33 -12.27 -16.32 2.88
N GLU A 34 -13.09 -16.99 2.07
CA GLU A 34 -13.31 -16.73 0.64
C GLU A 34 -13.80 -15.32 0.32
N ASP A 35 -14.60 -14.73 1.21
CA ASP A 35 -15.08 -13.35 1.03
C ASP A 35 -13.93 -12.34 1.05
N ALA A 36 -12.88 -12.58 1.84
CA ALA A 36 -11.71 -11.72 1.89
C ALA A 36 -10.88 -11.81 0.59
N VAL A 37 -10.81 -13.01 0.00
CA VAL A 37 -10.16 -13.24 -1.30
C VAL A 37 -10.92 -12.53 -2.41
N LYS A 38 -12.24 -12.71 -2.49
CA LYS A 38 -13.06 -12.04 -3.50
C LYS A 38 -13.03 -10.52 -3.33
N TRP A 39 -13.08 -10.04 -2.10
CA TRP A 39 -12.90 -8.61 -1.82
C TRP A 39 -11.56 -8.12 -2.38
N LEU A 40 -10.46 -8.84 -2.10
CA LEU A 40 -9.12 -8.49 -2.58
C LEU A 40 -9.04 -8.44 -4.11
N GLN A 41 -9.59 -9.45 -4.79
CA GLN A 41 -9.60 -9.50 -6.26
C GLN A 41 -10.39 -8.35 -6.89
N LEU A 42 -11.58 -8.05 -6.37
CA LEU A 42 -12.41 -6.94 -6.87
C LEU A 42 -11.77 -5.59 -6.59
N TYR A 43 -11.12 -5.46 -5.43
CA TYR A 43 -10.36 -4.28 -5.04
C TYR A 43 -9.16 -4.05 -5.97
N LEU A 44 -8.40 -5.10 -6.29
CA LEU A 44 -7.29 -5.04 -7.24
C LEU A 44 -7.73 -4.69 -8.68
N GLN A 45 -9.00 -4.88 -9.02
CA GLN A 45 -9.60 -4.44 -10.27
C GLN A 45 -10.04 -2.96 -10.24
N GLY A 46 -9.80 -2.24 -9.14
CA GLY A 46 -10.16 -0.83 -8.98
C GLY A 46 -11.64 -0.58 -8.66
N GLN A 47 -12.36 -1.60 -8.14
CA GLN A 47 -13.76 -1.42 -7.77
C GLN A 47 -13.90 -0.62 -6.46
N THR A 48 -14.90 0.26 -6.42
CA THR A 48 -15.24 1.00 -5.19
C THR A 48 -15.83 0.06 -4.13
N GLN A 49 -15.77 0.44 -2.85
CA GLN A 49 -16.33 -0.36 -1.76
C GLN A 49 -17.84 -0.62 -1.94
N GLU A 50 -18.57 0.32 -2.55
CA GLU A 50 -19.98 0.17 -2.86
C GLU A 50 -20.22 -0.83 -4.00
N ALA A 51 -19.39 -0.82 -5.04
CA ALA A 51 -19.44 -1.81 -6.11
C ALA A 51 -19.09 -3.21 -5.59
N ILE A 52 -18.05 -3.31 -4.76
CA ILE A 52 -17.66 -4.56 -4.09
C ILE A 52 -18.79 -5.09 -3.20
N ALA A 53 -19.45 -4.22 -2.42
CA ALA A 53 -20.57 -4.60 -1.57
C ALA A 53 -21.74 -5.18 -2.37
N ARG A 54 -22.06 -4.60 -3.53
CA ARG A 54 -23.08 -5.14 -4.44
C ARG A 54 -22.65 -6.49 -5.00
N THR A 55 -21.40 -6.63 -5.44
CA THR A 55 -20.87 -7.87 -6.02
C THR A 55 -20.78 -9.00 -4.99
N LEU A 56 -20.41 -8.70 -3.74
CA LEU A 56 -20.38 -9.66 -2.63
C LEU A 56 -21.76 -9.92 -2.02
N ASN A 57 -22.79 -9.18 -2.45
CA ASN A 57 -24.13 -9.18 -1.86
C ASN A 57 -24.09 -8.97 -0.34
N LYS A 58 -23.32 -7.97 0.11
CA LYS A 58 -23.12 -7.63 1.52
C LYS A 58 -23.47 -6.18 1.80
N PRO A 59 -23.88 -5.84 3.03
CA PRO A 59 -23.97 -4.44 3.45
C PRO A 59 -22.62 -3.74 3.29
N VAL A 60 -22.65 -2.51 2.77
CA VAL A 60 -21.45 -1.67 2.60
C VAL A 60 -20.63 -1.59 3.89
N LYS A 61 -21.30 -1.48 5.05
CA LYS A 61 -20.67 -1.44 6.38
C LYS A 61 -19.82 -2.68 6.69
N GLU A 62 -20.24 -3.86 6.23
CA GLU A 62 -19.47 -5.09 6.43
C GLU A 62 -18.26 -5.16 5.49
N VAL A 63 -18.39 -4.61 4.28
CA VAL A 63 -17.27 -4.48 3.35
C VAL A 63 -16.18 -3.56 3.89
N TYR A 64 -16.54 -2.45 4.54
CA TYR A 64 -15.57 -1.61 5.23
C TYR A 64 -14.84 -2.34 6.37
N ARG A 65 -15.57 -3.12 7.19
CA ARG A 65 -14.93 -3.94 8.24
C ARG A 65 -14.01 -5.01 7.66
N LEU A 66 -14.41 -5.60 6.53
CA LEU A 66 -13.61 -6.59 5.81
C LEU A 66 -12.31 -5.95 5.30
N ARG A 67 -12.40 -4.75 4.70
CA ARG A 67 -11.25 -3.94 4.30
C ARG A 67 -10.29 -3.67 5.45
N GLU A 68 -10.80 -3.27 6.62
CA GLU A 68 -9.96 -2.99 7.79
C GLU A 68 -9.21 -4.24 8.27
N LYS A 69 -9.91 -5.39 8.35
CA LYS A 69 -9.27 -6.66 8.70
C LYS A 69 -8.20 -7.05 7.69
N ILE A 70 -8.50 -6.99 6.39
CA ILE A 70 -7.53 -7.35 5.35
C ILE A 70 -6.31 -6.40 5.42
N SER A 71 -6.54 -5.10 5.62
CA SER A 71 -5.47 -4.10 5.81
C SER A 71 -4.57 -4.42 7.00
N TYR A 72 -5.16 -4.80 8.14
CA TYR A 72 -4.42 -5.25 9.31
C TYR A 72 -3.55 -6.46 8.97
N HIS A 73 -4.13 -7.47 8.33
CA HIS A 73 -3.42 -8.71 8.01
C HIS A 73 -2.29 -8.47 7.01
N ALA A 74 -2.50 -7.61 6.03
CA ALA A 74 -1.47 -7.22 5.09
C ALA A 74 -0.28 -6.56 5.80
N VAL A 75 -0.53 -5.51 6.61
CA VAL A 75 0.53 -4.68 7.20
C VAL A 75 1.21 -5.34 8.40
N ARG A 76 0.43 -6.03 9.24
CA ARG A 76 0.94 -6.52 10.53
C ARG A 76 1.31 -7.99 10.55
N VAL A 77 0.78 -8.78 9.64
CA VAL A 77 0.97 -10.24 9.66
C VAL A 77 1.68 -10.74 8.41
N PHE A 78 1.30 -10.22 7.24
CA PHE A 78 1.84 -10.66 5.96
C PHE A 78 3.09 -9.89 5.52
N ALA A 79 3.22 -8.62 5.90
CA ALA A 79 4.38 -7.78 5.56
C ALA A 79 5.63 -8.17 6.37
N VAL A 80 6.23 -9.31 6.04
CA VAL A 80 7.59 -9.68 6.43
C VAL A 80 8.58 -9.01 5.48
N LYS A 81 9.85 -8.82 5.90
CA LYS A 81 10.88 -7.93 5.30
C LYS A 81 10.90 -7.76 3.76
N ASP A 82 10.57 -8.77 2.96
CA ASP A 82 10.58 -8.70 1.48
C ASP A 82 9.23 -8.28 0.83
N LYS A 83 8.11 -8.32 1.56
CA LYS A 83 6.75 -8.10 1.00
C LYS A 83 6.13 -6.76 1.41
N GLN A 84 6.83 -5.96 2.21
CA GLN A 84 6.36 -4.68 2.75
C GLN A 84 6.13 -3.62 1.66
N GLU A 85 6.98 -3.57 0.64
CA GLU A 85 6.85 -2.62 -0.48
C GLU A 85 5.60 -2.91 -1.32
N LEU A 86 5.18 -4.19 -1.37
CA LEU A 86 4.01 -4.61 -2.12
C LEU A 86 2.71 -4.37 -1.35
N VAL A 87 2.72 -4.52 -0.02
CA VAL A 87 1.62 -4.08 0.85
C VAL A 87 1.39 -2.57 0.76
N ALA A 88 2.45 -1.78 0.59
CA ALA A 88 2.38 -0.34 0.38
C ALA A 88 1.78 0.04 -1.00
N ASN A 89 2.14 -0.69 -2.05
CA ASN A 89 1.53 -0.55 -3.38
C ASN A 89 0.07 -1.03 -3.42
N TRP A 90 -0.26 -2.06 -2.63
CA TRP A 90 -1.58 -2.71 -2.56
C TRP A 90 -2.68 -1.85 -1.94
N LEU A 91 -2.37 -0.97 -0.99
CA LEU A 91 -3.37 -0.22 -0.22
C LEU A 91 -4.07 0.95 -0.96
N GLU A 92 -4.00 1.00 -2.30
CA GLU A 92 -4.30 2.21 -3.11
C GLU A 92 -3.63 3.47 -2.53
N THR A 93 -2.53 3.25 -1.82
CA THR A 93 -1.63 4.26 -1.30
C THR A 93 -0.30 4.17 -2.01
N SER A 94 -0.31 3.78 -3.30
CA SER A 94 0.88 4.02 -4.11
C SER A 94 1.08 5.53 -4.07
N LEU A 95 2.17 5.94 -3.44
CA LEU A 95 2.48 7.33 -3.23
C LEU A 95 2.66 8.04 -4.59
N GLN A 96 2.96 7.24 -5.62
CA GLN A 96 3.13 7.60 -7.02
C GLN A 96 1.82 7.88 -7.76
N GLU A 97 0.75 7.10 -7.56
CA GLU A 97 -0.48 7.23 -8.37
C GLU A 97 -1.66 7.80 -7.61
N ASN A 98 -1.81 7.50 -6.31
CA ASN A 98 -3.01 7.87 -5.54
C ASN A 98 -2.71 8.70 -4.28
N THR A 99 -1.46 9.11 -4.05
CA THR A 99 -1.09 10.03 -2.96
C THR A 99 -1.67 9.62 -1.59
N LEU A 100 -1.52 8.34 -1.24
CA LEU A 100 -2.08 7.75 -0.01
C LEU A 100 -3.63 7.71 0.07
N GLY A 101 -4.33 7.92 -1.04
CA GLY A 101 -5.79 8.02 -1.10
C GLY A 101 -6.33 9.35 -0.57
N LEU A 102 -5.51 10.40 -0.54
CA LEU A 102 -5.89 11.75 -0.11
C LEU A 102 -6.36 12.58 -1.31
N THR A 103 -7.40 13.39 -1.10
CA THR A 103 -7.77 14.45 -2.05
C THR A 103 -6.69 15.54 -2.08
N PRO A 104 -6.62 16.40 -3.12
CA PRO A 104 -5.61 17.46 -3.21
C PRO A 104 -5.58 18.41 -1.99
N SER A 105 -6.74 18.71 -1.39
CA SER A 105 -6.84 19.54 -0.18
C SER A 105 -6.33 18.79 1.06
N GLN A 106 -6.70 17.53 1.23
CA GLN A 106 -6.21 16.67 2.32
C GLN A 106 -4.71 16.41 2.22
N LEU A 107 -4.17 16.31 1.00
CA LEU A 107 -2.73 16.18 0.77
C LEU A 107 -1.97 17.42 1.25
N GLN A 108 -2.48 18.62 0.94
CA GLN A 108 -1.83 19.85 1.40
C GLN A 108 -1.80 19.94 2.93
N GLU A 109 -2.89 19.56 3.60
CA GLU A 109 -2.94 19.50 5.06
C GLU A 109 -1.99 18.44 5.61
N PHE A 110 -1.99 17.25 5.02
CA PHE A 110 -1.10 16.16 5.38
C PHE A 110 0.36 16.60 5.32
N VAL A 111 0.82 17.14 4.18
CA VAL A 111 2.21 17.57 3.98
C VAL A 111 2.59 18.70 4.95
N ARG A 112 1.68 19.64 5.24
CA ARG A 112 1.92 20.72 6.22
C ARG A 112 2.13 20.20 7.64
N ASN A 113 1.50 19.09 7.99
CA ASN A 113 1.60 18.48 9.32
C ASN A 113 2.80 17.54 9.48
N LEU A 114 3.54 17.27 8.40
CA LEU A 114 4.75 16.46 8.45
C LEU A 114 5.95 17.25 8.96
N THR A 115 6.82 16.59 9.71
CA THR A 115 8.15 17.13 10.02
C THR A 115 9.03 17.23 8.76
N PRO A 116 10.07 18.07 8.74
CA PRO A 116 10.95 18.21 7.56
C PRO A 116 11.55 16.86 7.10
N GLN A 117 11.94 16.01 8.05
CA GLN A 117 12.47 14.67 7.74
C GLN A 117 11.38 13.76 7.13
N GLN A 118 10.15 13.82 7.64
CA GLN A 118 9.03 13.07 7.10
C GLN A 118 8.61 13.54 5.71
N GLN A 119 8.69 14.84 5.43
CA GLN A 119 8.48 15.39 4.08
C GLN A 119 9.52 14.87 3.10
N GLN A 120 10.81 14.85 3.48
CA GLN A 120 11.86 14.30 2.63
C GLN A 120 11.66 12.80 2.35
N ILE A 121 11.32 12.02 3.39
CA ILE A 121 10.99 10.60 3.22
C ILE A 121 9.77 10.44 2.31
N PHE A 122 8.73 11.24 2.50
CA PHE A 122 7.52 11.22 1.67
C PHE A 122 7.81 11.51 0.20
N GLU A 123 8.56 12.58 -0.10
CA GLU A 123 8.92 12.95 -1.48
C GLU A 123 9.82 11.91 -2.16
N LEU A 124 10.80 11.35 -1.44
CA LEU A 124 11.65 10.29 -2.00
C LEU A 124 10.85 9.01 -2.28
N LEU A 125 9.89 8.67 -1.42
CA LEU A 125 8.97 7.56 -1.67
C LEU A 125 8.04 7.84 -2.85
N LYS A 126 7.62 9.10 -3.01
CA LYS A 126 6.82 9.54 -4.15
C LYS A 126 7.58 9.38 -5.46
N ALA A 127 8.88 9.66 -5.41
CA ALA A 127 9.80 9.49 -6.54
C ALA A 127 10.16 8.01 -6.80
N GLY A 128 9.66 7.06 -6.00
CA GLY A 128 9.93 5.63 -6.17
C GLY A 128 11.28 5.16 -5.63
N ALA A 129 11.92 5.93 -4.75
CA ALA A 129 13.13 5.48 -4.09
C ALA A 129 12.82 4.35 -3.10
N THR A 130 13.67 3.33 -3.08
CA THR A 130 13.59 2.23 -2.09
C THR A 130 13.93 2.73 -0.69
N LYS A 131 13.48 2.02 0.34
CA LYS A 131 13.73 2.41 1.74
C LYS A 131 15.22 2.41 2.07
N GLU A 132 15.99 1.52 1.45
CA GLU A 132 17.44 1.42 1.54
C GLU A 132 18.12 2.62 0.87
N ALA A 133 17.65 3.02 -0.31
CA ALA A 133 18.14 4.21 -1.00
C ALA A 133 17.86 5.47 -0.19
N ILE A 134 16.68 5.58 0.42
CA ILE A 134 16.29 6.69 1.31
C ILE A 134 17.13 6.69 2.58
N ALA A 135 17.32 5.52 3.21
CA ALA A 135 18.15 5.36 4.40
C ALA A 135 19.57 5.84 4.13
N LYS A 136 20.15 5.45 2.99
CA LYS A 136 21.47 5.90 2.55
C LYS A 136 21.50 7.40 2.24
N ASN A 137 20.47 7.94 1.60
CA ASN A 137 20.40 9.35 1.22
C ASN A 137 20.27 10.28 2.44
N LEU A 138 19.45 9.88 3.42
CA LEU A 138 19.18 10.67 4.63
C LEU A 138 20.08 10.31 5.81
N ASN A 139 21.06 9.42 5.61
CA ASN A 139 21.93 8.88 6.67
C ASN A 139 21.15 8.29 7.87
N LEU A 140 20.07 7.57 7.56
CA LEU A 140 19.20 6.89 8.52
C LEU A 140 19.41 5.38 8.45
N LYS A 141 18.94 4.65 9.47
CA LYS A 141 18.78 3.20 9.37
C LYS A 141 17.52 2.87 8.56
N THR A 142 17.54 1.82 7.75
CA THR A 142 16.35 1.33 7.04
C THR A 142 15.17 1.10 7.99
N SER A 143 15.43 0.63 9.21
CA SER A 143 14.40 0.47 10.25
C SER A 143 13.74 1.79 10.69
N GLN A 144 14.48 2.90 10.69
CA GLN A 144 13.93 4.22 10.97
C GLN A 144 13.07 4.70 9.81
N VAL A 145 13.50 4.50 8.56
CA VAL A 145 12.69 4.83 7.38
C VAL A 145 11.39 4.01 7.35
N MET A 146 11.43 2.73 7.74
CA MET A 146 10.24 1.89 7.89
C MET A 146 9.30 2.40 9.01
N GLY A 147 9.86 2.81 10.15
CA GLY A 147 9.10 3.39 11.24
C GLY A 147 8.39 4.69 10.85
N GLU A 148 9.12 5.62 10.20
CA GLU A 148 8.57 6.87 9.69
C GLU A 148 7.53 6.63 8.60
N TRP A 149 7.75 5.66 7.72
CA TRP A 149 6.76 5.27 6.72
C TRP A 149 5.43 4.80 7.34
N SER A 150 5.51 3.98 8.39
CA SER A 150 4.32 3.53 9.10
C SER A 150 3.55 4.69 9.73
N LYS A 151 4.27 5.68 10.28
CA LYS A 151 3.65 6.91 10.83
C LYS A 151 3.00 7.76 9.73
N LEU A 152 3.66 7.95 8.59
CA LEU A 152 3.11 8.65 7.43
C LEU A 152 1.81 8.01 6.97
N TYR A 153 1.79 6.69 6.86
CA TYR A 153 0.61 5.94 6.47
C TYR A 153 -0.55 6.13 7.46
N LEU A 154 -0.28 6.00 8.78
CA LEU A 154 -1.30 6.17 9.82
C LEU A 154 -1.84 7.62 9.87
N ALA A 155 -0.97 8.61 9.67
CA ALA A 155 -1.37 10.01 9.62
C ALA A 155 -2.26 10.29 8.39
N ALA A 156 -1.92 9.75 7.21
CA ALA A 156 -2.78 9.84 6.04
C ALA A 156 -4.11 9.10 6.26
N GLN A 157 -4.09 7.99 7.01
CA GLN A 157 -5.29 7.26 7.39
C GLN A 157 -6.23 8.04 8.30
N ALA A 158 -5.69 8.80 9.24
CA ALA A 158 -6.48 9.63 10.13
C ALA A 158 -7.20 10.77 9.38
N ILE A 159 -6.56 11.37 8.37
CA ILE A 159 -7.12 12.49 7.58
C ILE A 159 -8.28 12.05 6.66
N ARG A 160 -8.28 10.78 6.25
CA ARG A 160 -9.33 10.19 5.39
C ARG A 160 -10.47 9.51 6.16
N SER A 161 -10.37 9.41 7.49
CA SER A 161 -11.41 8.87 8.38
C SER A 161 -12.40 9.96 8.79
#